data_AF-A0A9P7C5W7-F1
#
_entry.id   AF-A0A9P7C5W7-F1
#
_cell.length_a   1.000
_cell.length_b   1.000
_cell.length_c   1.000
_cell.angle_alpha   90.00
_cell.angle_beta   90.00
_cell.angle_gamma   90.00
#
_symmetry.space_group_name_H-M   'P 1'
#
loop_
_entity.id
_entity.type
_entity.pdbx_description
1 polymer ?
#
loop_
_entity_poly.entity_id
_entity_poly.type
_entity_poly.pdbx_seq_one_letter_code
_entity_poly.pdbx_strand_id
1 'polypeptide(L)'
;MTCWNAELAYGISTYCAQGRVNAATGEHFNSVIDLFLSSQQLANPMMLVHEDLSLGSDHHPVSLSCVLPPPPSPPAHPRRLWNLSRLTEPDCLYVGLFRDRIQPFRECLTTYASPTNTIAPDMDETSWFWQCLVLD
;
A
#
# COMPACT_ATOMS: atom_id res chain seq x y z
N MET A 1 7.30 -4.89 -11.48
CA MET A 1 6.64 -3.67 -10.97
C MET A 1 6.30 -2.80 -12.17
N THR A 2 5.05 -2.40 -12.30
CA THR A 2 4.48 -1.66 -13.44
C THR A 2 4.11 -0.26 -12.99
N CYS A 3 4.47 0.75 -13.79
CA CYS A 3 4.06 2.14 -13.60
C CYS A 3 2.86 2.43 -14.52
N TRP A 4 1.66 2.54 -13.95
CA TRP A 4 0.44 2.67 -14.74
C TRP A 4 0.30 4.02 -15.42
N ASN A 5 0.93 5.08 -14.89
CA ASN A 5 0.95 6.38 -15.54
C ASN A 5 1.67 6.32 -16.89
N ALA A 6 2.75 5.55 -16.99
CA ALA A 6 3.48 5.39 -18.25
C ALA A 6 2.66 4.62 -19.31
N GLU A 7 1.80 3.70 -18.89
CA GLU A 7 0.99 2.87 -19.78
C GLU A 7 -0.33 3.54 -20.18
N LEU A 8 -0.97 4.27 -19.27
CA LEU A 8 -2.36 4.74 -19.41
C LEU A 8 -2.52 6.26 -19.51
N ALA A 9 -1.50 7.03 -19.14
CA ALA A 9 -1.54 8.50 -19.12
C ALA A 9 -0.19 9.10 -19.52
N TYR A 10 0.47 8.49 -20.51
CA TYR A 10 1.82 8.88 -20.91
C TYR A 10 1.91 10.35 -21.29
N GLY A 11 2.82 11.08 -20.64
CA GLY A 11 3.06 12.50 -20.90
C GLY A 11 1.99 13.45 -20.34
N ILE A 12 0.93 12.94 -19.71
CA ILE A 12 -0.09 13.79 -19.08
C ILE A 12 0.40 14.23 -17.71
N SER A 13 0.58 15.53 -17.55
CA SER A 13 1.19 16.09 -16.34
C SER A 13 0.23 16.06 -15.15
N THR A 14 0.73 15.56 -14.03
CA THR A 14 -0.01 15.54 -12.75
C THR A 14 0.35 16.74 -11.89
N TYR A 15 1.38 17.49 -12.29
CA TYR A 15 1.86 18.69 -11.63
C TYR A 15 2.15 19.79 -12.66
N CYS A 16 1.72 21.01 -12.36
CA CYS A 16 1.94 22.20 -13.16
C CYS A 16 2.44 23.35 -12.28
N ALA A 17 3.69 23.77 -12.46
CA ALA A 17 4.29 24.84 -11.67
C ALA A 17 3.63 26.19 -12.00
N GLN A 18 2.83 26.72 -11.07
CA GLN A 18 2.09 27.96 -11.27
C GLN A 18 2.99 29.20 -11.46
N GLY A 19 4.16 29.22 -10.82
CA GLY A 19 5.08 30.37 -10.82
C GLY A 19 6.38 30.18 -11.61
N ARG A 20 6.59 29.01 -12.23
CA ARG A 20 7.81 28.74 -13.00
C ARG A 20 7.46 28.54 -14.46
N VAL A 21 8.06 29.38 -15.30
CA VAL A 21 7.97 29.28 -16.76
C VAL A 21 9.37 29.16 -17.34
N ASN A 22 9.49 28.40 -18.41
CA ASN A 22 10.72 28.30 -19.17
C ASN A 22 10.96 29.63 -19.91
N ALA A 23 12.10 30.26 -19.68
CA ALA A 23 12.41 31.57 -20.27
C ALA A 23 12.51 31.56 -21.81
N ALA A 24 12.79 30.41 -22.42
CA ALA A 24 12.92 30.27 -23.87
C ALA A 24 11.59 29.95 -24.57
N THR A 25 10.71 29.16 -23.95
CA THR A 25 9.45 28.72 -24.56
C THR A 25 8.22 29.46 -24.02
N GLY A 26 8.33 30.09 -22.85
CA GLY A 26 7.21 30.71 -22.15
C GLY A 26 6.24 29.72 -21.51
N GLU A 27 6.49 28.41 -21.63
CA GLU A 27 5.62 27.37 -21.09
C GLU A 27 5.87 27.12 -19.61
N HIS A 28 4.82 26.73 -18.88
CA HIS A 28 4.93 26.30 -17.49
C HIS A 28 5.73 25.00 -17.37
N PHE A 29 6.48 24.86 -16.28
CA PHE A 29 7.13 23.58 -15.96
C PHE A 29 6.09 22.58 -15.48
N ASN A 30 5.92 21.50 -16.23
CA ASN A 30 4.98 20.45 -15.90
C ASN A 30 5.71 19.11 -15.72
N SER A 31 5.19 18.24 -14.87
CA SER A 31 5.78 16.92 -14.62
C SER A 31 4.73 15.87 -14.25
N VAL A 32 5.13 14.60 -14.35
CA VAL A 32 4.36 13.44 -13.90
C VAL A 32 5.03 12.94 -12.62
N ILE A 33 4.48 13.29 -11.47
CA ILE A 33 5.06 12.95 -10.15
C ILE A 33 4.10 12.22 -9.22
N ASP A 34 2.81 12.19 -9.56
CA ASP A 34 1.79 11.43 -8.84
C ASP A 34 1.57 10.09 -9.53
N LEU A 35 2.09 9.01 -8.92
CA LEU A 35 2.25 7.72 -9.59
C LEU A 35 1.41 6.60 -8.96
N PHE A 36 0.81 5.79 -9.83
CA PHE A 36 0.25 4.49 -9.49
C PHE A 36 1.20 3.37 -9.89
N LEU A 37 1.69 2.65 -8.89
CA LEU A 37 2.64 1.54 -9.07
C LEU A 37 2.03 0.24 -8.56
N SER A 38 2.22 -0.86 -9.28
CA SER A 38 1.75 -2.18 -8.87
C SER A 38 2.79 -3.25 -9.15
N SER A 39 2.91 -4.25 -8.26
CA SER A 39 3.65 -5.48 -8.55
C SER A 39 2.83 -6.47 -9.39
N GLN A 40 1.50 -6.31 -9.41
CA GLN A 40 0.56 -7.16 -10.12
C GLN A 40 -0.01 -6.50 -11.37
N GLN A 41 -0.36 -7.31 -12.36
CA GLN A 41 -1.09 -6.84 -13.54
C GLN A 41 -2.55 -6.55 -13.16
N LEU A 42 -3.02 -5.34 -13.47
CA LEU A 42 -4.40 -4.95 -13.24
C LEU A 42 -5.26 -5.38 -14.43
N ALA A 43 -6.47 -5.86 -14.16
CA ALA A 43 -7.44 -6.19 -15.19
C ALA A 43 -8.27 -4.96 -15.57
N ASN A 44 -8.37 -4.69 -16.87
CA ASN A 44 -9.06 -3.52 -17.44
C ASN A 44 -8.78 -2.21 -16.69
N PRO A 45 -7.50 -1.83 -16.52
CA PRO A 45 -7.17 -0.61 -15.81
C PRO A 45 -7.50 0.61 -16.68
N MET A 46 -8.08 1.63 -16.07
CA MET A 46 -8.32 2.92 -16.69
C MET A 46 -7.82 4.02 -15.77
N MET A 47 -7.08 4.97 -16.34
CA MET A 47 -6.53 6.12 -15.63
C MET A 47 -7.11 7.41 -16.19
N LEU A 48 -7.40 8.36 -15.30
CA LEU A 48 -7.82 9.71 -15.66
C LEU A 48 -7.07 10.74 -14.81
N VAL A 49 -6.43 11.68 -15.47
CA VAL A 49 -5.86 12.89 -14.85
C VAL A 49 -6.91 14.00 -15.00
N HIS A 50 -7.39 14.54 -13.88
CA HIS A 50 -8.47 15.52 -13.86
C HIS A 50 -7.88 16.93 -13.92
N GLU A 51 -7.72 17.46 -15.13
CA GLU A 51 -7.21 18.82 -15.35
C GLU A 51 -8.22 19.90 -14.91
N ASP A 52 -9.51 19.58 -14.94
CA ASP A 52 -10.63 20.48 -14.63
C ASP A 52 -10.98 20.57 -13.13
N LEU A 53 -10.41 19.69 -12.30
CA LEU A 53 -10.71 19.59 -10.86
C LEU A 53 -9.61 20.14 -9.94
N SER A 54 -8.76 21.01 -10.47
CA SER A 54 -7.68 21.66 -9.72
C SER A 54 -8.24 22.72 -8.76
N LEU A 55 -8.60 22.30 -7.54
CA LEU A 55 -9.13 23.13 -6.44
C LEU A 55 -8.07 24.08 -5.82
N GLY A 56 -7.35 24.85 -6.66
CA GLY A 56 -6.28 25.75 -6.22
C GLY A 56 -4.96 25.07 -5.86
N SER A 57 -4.81 23.78 -6.18
CA SER A 57 -3.52 23.07 -6.11
C SER A 57 -2.77 23.19 -7.44
N ASP A 58 -1.45 23.09 -7.37
CA ASP A 58 -0.55 22.88 -8.52
C ASP A 58 -0.47 21.40 -8.95
N HIS A 59 -1.16 20.50 -8.26
CA HIS A 59 -1.35 19.11 -8.67
C HIS A 59 -2.75 18.86 -9.24
N HIS A 60 -2.83 18.03 -10.29
CA HIS A 60 -4.05 17.49 -10.83
C HIS A 60 -4.39 16.16 -10.13
N PRO A 61 -5.63 15.98 -9.62
CA PRO A 61 -6.09 14.70 -9.12
C PRO A 61 -5.96 13.60 -10.18
N VAL A 62 -5.49 12.42 -9.79
CA VAL A 62 -5.37 11.27 -10.67
C VAL A 62 -6.21 10.11 -10.13
N SER A 63 -7.03 9.51 -10.98
CA SER A 63 -7.85 8.35 -10.64
C SER A 63 -7.39 7.13 -11.42
N LEU A 64 -7.26 6.00 -10.72
CA LEU A 64 -7.06 4.69 -11.32
C LEU A 64 -8.23 3.79 -10.95
N SER A 65 -8.86 3.19 -11.96
CA SER A 65 -9.90 2.18 -11.79
C SER A 65 -9.45 0.88 -12.44
N CYS A 66 -9.85 -0.25 -11.87
CA CYS A 66 -9.57 -1.57 -12.41
C CYS A 66 -10.63 -2.58 -11.97
N VAL A 67 -10.70 -3.71 -12.66
CA VAL A 67 -11.51 -4.85 -12.26
C VAL A 67 -10.71 -5.68 -11.28
N LEU A 68 -11.27 -5.89 -10.08
CA LEU A 68 -10.71 -6.81 -9.12
C LEU A 68 -11.25 -8.23 -9.37
N PRO A 69 -10.42 -9.27 -9.24
CA PRO A 69 -10.93 -10.63 -9.22
C PRO A 69 -11.93 -10.79 -8.05
N PRO A 70 -12.88 -11.73 -8.16
CA PRO A 70 -13.73 -12.06 -7.02
C PRO A 70 -12.84 -12.44 -5.83
N PRO A 71 -13.24 -12.06 -4.60
CA PRO A 71 -12.48 -12.42 -3.42
C PRO A 71 -12.37 -13.95 -3.36
N PRO A 72 -11.21 -14.49 -2.93
CA PRO A 72 -11.07 -15.93 -2.75
C PRO A 72 -12.16 -16.43 -1.81
N SER A 73 -12.60 -17.68 -2.03
CA SER A 73 -13.53 -18.34 -1.12
C SER A 73 -13.00 -18.20 0.31
N PRO A 74 -13.87 -17.91 1.29
CA PRO A 74 -13.45 -17.85 2.68
C PRO A 74 -12.70 -19.14 3.01
N PRO A 75 -11.53 -19.07 3.70
CA PRO A 75 -10.88 -20.26 4.18
C PRO A 75 -11.90 -21.11 4.97
N ALA A 76 -11.83 -22.44 4.84
CA ALA A 76 -12.67 -23.36 5.62
C ALA A 76 -12.40 -23.30 7.13
N HIS A 77 -11.44 -22.46 7.56
CA HIS A 77 -11.13 -22.20 8.94
C HIS A 77 -12.19 -21.28 9.55
N PRO A 78 -12.72 -21.59 10.74
CA PRO A 78 -13.65 -20.71 11.42
C PRO A 78 -12.98 -19.34 11.60
N ARG A 79 -13.55 -18.29 10.99
CA ARG A 79 -13.11 -16.92 11.22
C ARG A 79 -13.33 -16.58 12.69
N ARG A 80 -12.32 -16.78 13.52
CA ARG A 80 -12.39 -16.41 14.93
C ARG A 80 -12.22 -14.89 15.03
N LEU A 81 -13.29 -14.23 15.46
CA LEU A 81 -13.27 -12.80 15.70
C LEU A 81 -12.74 -12.55 17.11
N TRP A 82 -11.82 -11.59 17.24
CA TRP A 82 -11.38 -11.09 18.53
C TRP A 82 -12.46 -10.19 19.09
N ASN A 83 -13.08 -10.57 20.21
CA ASN A 83 -14.02 -9.68 20.89
C ASN A 83 -13.25 -8.68 21.75
N LEU A 84 -12.73 -7.62 21.13
CA LEU A 84 -11.84 -6.65 21.80
C LEU A 84 -12.49 -5.96 23.01
N SER A 85 -13.81 -5.95 23.14
CA SER A 85 -14.49 -5.44 24.34
C SER A 85 -14.12 -6.21 25.61
N ARG A 86 -13.69 -7.47 25.47
CA ARG A 86 -13.29 -8.32 26.60
C ARG A 86 -11.87 -8.05 27.09
N LEU A 87 -11.10 -7.15 26.46
CA LEU A 87 -9.69 -6.91 26.84
C LEU A 87 -9.52 -6.49 28.31
N THR A 88 -10.54 -5.91 28.92
CA THR A 88 -10.56 -5.50 30.33
C THR A 88 -10.99 -6.61 31.28
N GLU A 89 -11.46 -7.76 30.77
CA GLU A 89 -11.93 -8.86 31.60
C GLU A 89 -10.76 -9.66 32.19
N PRO A 90 -10.82 -10.06 33.48
CA PRO A 90 -9.72 -10.78 34.13
C PRO A 90 -9.38 -12.14 33.51
N ASP A 91 -10.34 -12.79 32.85
CA ASP A 91 -10.21 -14.10 32.19
C ASP A 91 -9.92 -14.00 30.68
N CYS A 92 -9.62 -12.79 30.18
CA CYS A 92 -9.40 -12.55 28.77
C CYS A 92 -8.10 -13.21 28.26
N LEU A 93 -8.24 -14.32 27.54
CA LEU A 93 -7.12 -15.07 26.96
C LEU A 93 -6.42 -14.34 25.81
N TYR A 94 -7.01 -13.26 25.28
CA TYR A 94 -6.52 -12.54 24.11
C TYR A 94 -5.10 -11.99 24.30
N VAL A 95 -4.81 -11.40 25.46
CA VAL A 95 -3.49 -10.82 25.74
C VAL A 95 -2.40 -11.91 25.76
N GLY A 96 -2.70 -13.06 26.38
CA GLY A 96 -1.80 -14.21 26.41
C GLY A 96 -1.57 -14.79 25.01
N LEU A 97 -2.65 -15.10 24.29
CA LEU A 97 -2.59 -15.65 22.94
C LEU A 97 -1.85 -14.72 21.97
N PHE A 98 -2.07 -13.41 22.06
CA PHE A 98 -1.36 -12.44 21.24
C PHE A 98 0.13 -12.41 21.56
N ARG A 99 0.50 -12.35 22.84
CA ARG A 99 1.90 -12.37 23.28
C ARG A 99 2.64 -13.63 22.82
N ASP A 100 1.99 -14.78 22.91
CA ASP A 100 2.61 -16.05 22.54
C ASP A 100 2.77 -16.15 21.02
N ARG A 101 1.76 -15.69 20.25
CA ARG A 101 1.79 -15.72 18.78
C ARG A 101 2.69 -14.67 18.14
N ILE A 102 2.88 -13.51 18.78
CA ILE A 102 3.77 -12.45 18.30
C ILE A 102 5.25 -12.75 18.58
N GLN A 103 5.55 -13.69 19.49
CA GLN A 103 6.91 -13.96 19.93
C GLN A 103 7.88 -14.34 18.79
N PRO A 104 7.56 -15.28 17.87
CA PRO A 104 8.45 -15.63 16.76
C PRO A 104 8.75 -14.43 15.85
N PHE A 105 7.76 -13.57 15.63
CA PHE A 105 7.94 -12.34 14.85
C PHE A 105 8.82 -11.32 15.56
N ARG A 106 8.66 -11.16 16.86
CA ARG A 106 9.52 -10.28 17.66
C ARG A 106 10.98 -10.75 17.61
N GLU A 107 11.23 -12.06 17.68
CA GLU A 107 12.57 -12.66 17.55
C GLU A 107 13.16 -12.41 16.15
N CYS A 108 12.34 -12.58 15.12
CA CYS A 108 12.69 -12.27 13.73
C CYS A 108 13.07 -10.78 13.56
N LEU A 109 12.24 -9.85 14.02
CA LEU A 109 12.52 -8.41 13.98
C LEU A 109 13.79 -8.04 14.75
N THR A 110 14.02 -8.65 15.91
CA THR A 110 15.22 -8.39 16.71
C THR A 110 16.48 -8.84 15.98
N THR A 111 16.40 -9.95 15.24
CA THR A 111 17.50 -10.45 14.38
C THR A 111 17.80 -9.48 13.23
N TYR A 112 16.78 -8.91 12.58
CA TYR A 112 16.96 -7.91 11.52
C TYR A 112 17.46 -6.56 12.04
N ALA A 113 17.01 -6.14 13.22
CA ALA A 113 17.46 -4.92 13.86
C ALA A 113 18.88 -5.02 14.45
N SER A 114 19.51 -6.19 14.40
CA SER A 114 20.88 -6.37 14.88
C SER A 114 21.87 -5.54 14.06
N PRO A 115 22.79 -4.80 14.69
CA PRO A 115 23.79 -3.98 13.98
C PRO A 115 24.77 -4.79 13.11
N THR A 116 24.78 -6.12 13.26
CA THR A 116 25.56 -7.04 12.43
C THR A 116 24.83 -7.49 11.16
N ASN A 117 23.53 -7.22 11.06
CA ASN A 117 22.72 -7.64 9.93
C ASN A 117 22.74 -6.56 8.85
N THR A 118 23.32 -6.89 7.69
CA THR A 118 23.47 -5.98 6.54
C THR A 118 22.49 -6.30 5.42
N ILE A 119 21.66 -7.33 5.60
CA ILE A 119 20.70 -7.80 4.60
C ILE A 119 19.31 -7.31 5.01
N ALA A 120 18.67 -6.54 4.12
CA ALA A 120 17.28 -6.16 4.30
C ALA A 120 16.38 -7.42 4.27
N PRO A 121 15.37 -7.52 5.15
CA PRO A 121 14.43 -8.64 5.10
C PRO A 121 13.71 -8.68 3.75
N ASP A 122 13.52 -9.89 3.22
CA ASP A 122 12.58 -10.10 2.13
C ASP A 122 11.16 -9.86 2.68
N MET A 123 10.46 -8.88 2.10
CA MET A 123 9.11 -8.50 2.53
C MET A 123 8.12 -9.65 2.31
N ASP A 124 8.34 -10.51 1.31
CA ASP A 124 7.45 -11.63 1.01
C ASP A 124 7.64 -12.78 2.03
N GLU A 125 8.82 -12.91 2.62
CA GLU A 125 9.07 -13.82 3.75
C GLU A 125 8.36 -13.37 5.03
N THR A 126 7.86 -12.14 5.13
CA THR A 126 7.04 -11.72 6.28
C THR A 126 5.56 -12.04 6.11
N SER A 127 5.12 -12.56 4.96
CA SER A 127 3.70 -12.81 4.70
C SER A 127 3.08 -13.89 5.60
N TRP A 128 3.86 -14.89 6.04
CA TRP A 128 3.40 -15.93 6.99
C TRP A 128 3.05 -15.35 8.36
N PHE A 129 3.60 -14.18 8.73
CA PHE A 129 3.32 -13.51 9.99
C PHE A 129 1.82 -13.25 10.18
N TRP A 130 1.17 -12.76 9.12
CA TRP A 130 -0.27 -12.48 9.14
C TRP A 130 -1.09 -13.75 9.32
N GLN A 131 -0.55 -14.90 8.88
CA GLN A 131 -1.16 -16.21 9.05
C GLN A 131 -1.10 -16.69 10.51
N CYS A 132 -0.03 -16.41 11.25
CA CYS A 132 0.09 -16.77 12.69
C CYS A 132 -0.88 -15.99 13.61
N LEU A 133 -1.32 -14.80 13.19
CA LEU A 133 -2.33 -14.02 13.92
C LEU A 133 -3.77 -14.50 13.66
N VAL A 134 -3.98 -15.37 12.66
CA VAL A 134 -5.26 -16.02 12.40
C VAL A 134 -5.37 -17.27 13.30
N LEU A 135 -6.48 -17.40 14.02
CA LEU A 135 -6.73 -18.54 14.89
C LEU A 135 -7.30 -19.71 14.07
N ASP A 136 -6.63 -20.86 14.04
CA ASP A 136 -7.25 -22.17 13.73
C ASP A 136 -8.28 -22.53 14.81
#